data_AF-A0A2G5L648-F1
#
_entry.id   AF-A0A2G5L648-F1
#
_cell.length_a   1.000
_cell.length_b   1.000
_cell.length_c   1.000
_cell.angle_alpha   90.00
_cell.angle_beta   90.00
_cell.angle_gamma   90.00
#
_symmetry.space_group_name_H-M   'P 1'
#
loop_
_entity.id
_entity.type
_entity.pdbx_description
1 polymer ?
#
loop_
_entity_poly.entity_id
_entity_poly.type
_entity_poly.pdbx_seq_one_letter_code
_entity_poly.pdbx_strand_id
1 'polypeptide(L)'
;MTFDFQKGIFLVLLFTLVGWQSIAQPGGRMSPEDRVMREKQNLYSKIDDLSDDQTMIIDGIYDEYAQSIKENFEEARKNRNWEEMRTKMEVLNEEKDGLMFDILSEEQYAIYEEMTTAQRERMKERQGNRKPGEGPQ
;
A
#
# COMPACT_ATOMS: atom_id res chain seq x y z
N MET A 1 -45.57 -52.53 11.51
CA MET A 1 -46.65 -51.59 11.86
C MET A 1 -46.51 -51.35 13.35
N THR A 2 -46.25 -50.16 13.86
CA THR A 2 -46.86 -48.86 13.58
C THR A 2 -45.86 -47.72 13.84
N PHE A 3 -46.08 -46.62 13.13
CA PHE A 3 -45.15 -45.53 12.85
C PHE A 3 -44.71 -44.71 14.08
N ASP A 4 -43.39 -44.50 14.18
CA ASP A 4 -42.72 -43.70 15.20
C ASP A 4 -43.11 -42.22 15.17
N PHE A 5 -43.71 -41.80 16.27
CA PHE A 5 -44.06 -40.43 16.67
C PHE A 5 -42.81 -39.62 17.07
N GLN A 6 -41.76 -39.65 16.23
CA GLN A 6 -40.44 -39.08 16.56
C GLN A 6 -39.86 -38.20 15.43
N LYS A 7 -40.71 -37.78 14.48
CA LYS A 7 -40.30 -37.00 13.29
C LYS A 7 -41.01 -35.65 13.13
N GLY A 8 -41.64 -35.15 14.20
CA GLY A 8 -42.47 -33.93 14.16
C GLY A 8 -41.93 -32.70 14.89
N ILE A 9 -40.79 -32.80 15.60
CA ILE A 9 -40.19 -31.68 16.35
C ILE A 9 -38.67 -31.66 16.09
N PHE A 10 -38.30 -31.67 14.81
CA PHE A 10 -36.90 -31.49 14.37
C PHE A 10 -36.77 -30.32 13.39
N LEU A 11 -37.75 -29.39 13.41
CA LEU A 11 -37.92 -28.32 12.41
C LEU A 11 -38.03 -26.92 13.02
N VAL A 12 -37.64 -26.73 14.29
CA VAL A 12 -37.73 -25.43 14.99
C VAL A 12 -36.36 -24.94 15.54
N LEU A 13 -35.28 -25.69 15.37
CA LEU A 13 -33.94 -25.34 15.89
C LEU A 13 -32.92 -25.10 14.76
N LEU A 14 -33.31 -24.35 13.72
CA LEU A 14 -32.44 -24.05 12.58
C LEU A 14 -32.25 -22.55 12.29
N PHE A 15 -32.35 -21.68 13.31
CA PHE A 15 -32.30 -20.22 13.08
C PHE A 15 -31.54 -19.36 14.10
N THR A 16 -30.70 -19.91 14.97
CA THR A 16 -30.12 -19.12 16.08
C THR A 16 -28.60 -19.22 16.26
N LEU A 17 -27.80 -19.37 15.21
CA LEU A 17 -26.33 -19.18 15.31
C LEU A 17 -25.70 -18.59 14.03
N VAL A 18 -26.27 -17.52 13.47
CA VAL A 18 -25.49 -16.61 12.61
C VAL A 18 -24.79 -15.61 13.53
N GLY A 19 -23.82 -16.12 14.29
CA GLY A 19 -22.96 -15.35 15.17
C GLY A 19 -21.86 -14.67 14.36
N TRP A 20 -22.04 -13.37 14.12
CA TRP A 20 -21.01 -12.35 13.88
C TRP A 20 -19.76 -12.77 13.09
N GLN A 21 -19.88 -12.81 11.76
CA GLN A 21 -18.75 -12.48 10.90
C GLN A 21 -18.68 -10.97 10.68
N SER A 22 -18.30 -10.23 11.72
CA SER A 22 -17.74 -8.90 11.55
C SER A 22 -16.23 -9.06 11.43
N ILE A 23 -15.79 -9.67 10.33
CA ILE A 23 -14.41 -9.47 9.87
C ILE A 23 -14.34 -7.98 9.54
N ALA A 24 -13.82 -7.18 10.48
CA ALA A 24 -13.37 -5.84 10.18
C ALA A 24 -12.49 -5.98 8.94
N GLN A 25 -12.89 -5.38 7.82
CA GLN A 25 -12.06 -5.35 6.63
C GLN A 25 -10.66 -4.90 7.10
N PRO A 26 -9.58 -5.67 6.85
CA PRO A 26 -8.22 -5.23 7.12
C PRO A 26 -7.92 -4.10 6.11
N GLY A 27 -8.51 -2.93 6.38
CA GLY A 27 -8.59 -1.76 5.52
C GLY A 27 -8.22 -0.50 6.28
N GLY A 28 -7.43 -0.65 7.36
CA GLY A 28 -6.73 0.48 7.95
C GLY A 28 -5.90 1.16 6.86
N ARG A 29 -6.03 2.48 6.74
CA ARG A 29 -5.15 3.26 5.86
C ARG A 29 -3.72 3.06 6.35
N MET A 30 -2.93 2.30 5.59
CA MET A 30 -1.51 2.10 5.85
C MET A 30 -0.83 3.47 5.96
N SER A 31 -0.01 3.63 7.01
CA SER A 31 0.71 4.87 7.28
C SER A 31 1.69 5.18 6.14
N PRO A 32 2.10 6.45 5.96
CA PRO A 32 3.11 6.79 4.96
C PRO A 32 4.42 6.02 5.16
N GLU A 33 4.88 5.91 6.41
CA GLU A 33 6.10 5.20 6.80
C GLU A 33 6.03 3.71 6.42
N ASP A 34 4.91 3.04 6.72
CA ASP A 34 4.70 1.62 6.35
C ASP A 34 4.74 1.41 4.83
N ARG A 35 4.29 2.40 4.04
CA ARG A 35 4.33 2.30 2.58
C ARG A 35 5.75 2.34 2.06
N VAL A 36 6.57 3.23 2.61
CA VAL A 36 7.99 3.36 2.24
C VAL A 36 8.74 2.08 2.59
N MET A 37 8.54 1.55 3.80
CA MET A 37 9.14 0.27 4.21
C MET A 37 8.73 -0.88 3.30
N ARG A 38 7.45 -0.97 2.91
CA ARG A 38 6.98 -2.02 2.00
C ARG A 38 7.59 -1.87 0.61
N GLU A 39 7.75 -0.65 0.11
CA GLU A 39 8.40 -0.40 -1.17
C GLU A 39 9.87 -0.85 -1.14
N LYS A 40 10.61 -0.48 -0.09
CA LYS A 40 11.98 -0.94 0.15
C LYS A 40 12.09 -2.46 0.21
N GLN A 41 11.19 -3.12 0.95
CA GLN A 41 11.13 -4.59 1.02
C GLN A 41 10.84 -5.22 -0.35
N ASN A 42 9.94 -4.62 -1.12
CA ASN A 42 9.65 -5.11 -2.48
C ASN A 42 10.87 -4.99 -3.39
N LEU A 43 11.65 -3.90 -3.27
CA LEU A 43 12.90 -3.74 -4.00
C LEU A 43 13.88 -4.88 -3.68
N TYR A 44 14.15 -5.12 -2.40
CA TYR A 44 15.05 -6.21 -1.97
C TYR A 44 14.56 -7.60 -2.33
N SER A 45 13.24 -7.79 -2.49
CA SER A 45 12.68 -9.07 -2.93
C SER A 45 12.78 -9.32 -4.43
N LYS A 46 13.13 -8.30 -5.21
CA LYS A 46 13.15 -8.34 -6.69
C LYS A 46 14.55 -8.20 -7.27
N ILE A 47 15.48 -7.61 -6.53
CA ILE A 47 16.87 -7.43 -6.93
C ILE A 47 17.73 -8.25 -5.99
N ASP A 48 18.12 -9.44 -6.44
CA ASP A 48 18.82 -10.44 -5.62
C ASP A 48 20.34 -10.22 -5.56
N ASP A 49 20.88 -9.33 -6.39
CA ASP A 49 22.32 -9.15 -6.62
C ASP A 49 22.84 -7.76 -6.22
N LEU A 50 22.19 -7.11 -5.25
CA LEU A 50 22.69 -5.87 -4.66
C LEU A 50 23.99 -6.10 -3.89
N SER A 51 24.97 -5.22 -4.11
CA SER A 51 26.19 -5.21 -3.29
C SER A 51 25.92 -4.67 -1.88
N ASP A 52 26.83 -4.93 -0.95
CA ASP A 52 26.75 -4.39 0.43
C ASP A 52 26.74 -2.85 0.41
N ASP A 53 27.57 -2.23 -0.43
CA ASP A 53 27.63 -0.77 -0.60
C ASP A 53 26.33 -0.22 -1.17
N GLN A 54 25.78 -0.85 -2.21
CA GLN A 54 24.47 -0.47 -2.78
C GLN A 54 23.37 -0.61 -1.72
N THR A 55 23.35 -1.70 -0.97
CA THR A 55 22.36 -1.94 0.08
C THR A 55 22.40 -0.85 1.14
N MET A 56 23.60 -0.48 1.62
CA MET A 56 23.79 0.58 2.60
C MET A 56 23.33 1.95 2.06
N ILE A 57 23.61 2.27 0.81
CA ILE A 57 23.20 3.55 0.21
C ILE A 57 21.67 3.57 0.01
N ILE A 58 21.08 2.48 -0.48
CA ILE A 58 19.62 2.32 -0.61
C ILE A 58 18.95 2.47 0.76
N ASP A 59 19.52 1.87 1.80
CA ASP A 59 19.03 2.03 3.16
C ASP A 59 18.93 3.51 3.55
N GLY A 60 20.01 4.27 3.33
CA GLY A 60 20.05 5.71 3.58
C GLY A 60 19.03 6.50 2.76
N ILE A 61 18.92 6.22 1.45
CA ILE A 61 17.95 6.88 0.57
C ILE A 61 16.52 6.68 1.10
N TYR A 62 16.15 5.45 1.46
CA TYR A 62 14.81 5.16 1.95
C TYR A 62 14.53 5.74 3.35
N ASP A 63 15.55 5.82 4.21
CA ASP A 63 15.41 6.41 5.54
C ASP A 63 15.17 7.93 5.44
N GLU A 64 15.96 8.63 4.61
CA GLU A 64 15.78 10.07 4.34
C GLU A 64 14.43 10.36 3.66
N TYR A 65 14.04 9.51 2.70
CA TYR A 65 12.75 9.62 2.03
C TYR A 65 11.57 9.39 2.99
N ALA A 66 11.66 8.41 3.90
CA ALA A 66 10.65 8.17 4.92
C ALA A 66 10.49 9.37 5.87
N GLN A 67 11.62 9.95 6.32
CA GLN A 67 11.62 11.15 7.16
C GLN A 67 10.98 12.34 6.43
N SER A 68 11.39 12.58 5.18
CA SER A 68 10.87 13.68 4.37
C SER A 68 9.37 13.56 4.13
N ILE A 69 8.88 12.35 3.87
CA ILE A 69 7.44 12.06 3.75
C ILE A 69 6.71 12.45 5.04
N LYS A 70 7.22 12.01 6.19
CA LYS A 70 6.60 12.28 7.49
C LYS A 70 6.48 13.79 7.74
N GLU A 71 7.57 14.53 7.56
CA GLU A 71 7.62 15.98 7.77
C GLU A 71 6.63 16.71 6.85
N ASN A 72 6.58 16.34 5.57
CA ASN A 72 5.64 16.91 4.61
C ASN A 72 4.17 16.62 4.97
N PHE A 73 3.86 15.41 5.45
CA PHE A 73 2.51 15.07 5.92
C PHE A 73 2.12 15.87 7.16
N GLU A 74 3.04 16.05 8.11
CA GLU A 74 2.82 16.84 9.32
C GLU A 74 2.59 18.32 8.97
N GLU A 75 3.41 18.89 8.10
CA GLU A 75 3.28 20.26 7.61
C GLU A 75 1.94 20.47 6.88
N ALA A 76 1.59 19.57 5.96
CA ALA A 76 0.33 19.62 5.22
C ALA A 76 -0.88 19.55 6.15
N ARG A 77 -0.81 18.71 7.19
CA ARG A 77 -1.87 18.60 8.20
C ARG A 77 -2.03 19.88 9.01
N LYS A 78 -0.91 20.51 9.39
CA LYS A 78 -0.88 21.77 10.14
C LYS A 78 -1.47 22.92 9.32
N ASN A 79 -1.08 23.03 8.06
CA ASN A 79 -1.43 24.14 7.18
C ASN A 79 -2.70 23.88 6.35
N ARG A 80 -3.24 22.65 6.40
CA ARG A 80 -4.33 22.15 5.53
C ARG A 80 -4.05 22.31 4.04
N ASN A 81 -2.78 22.28 3.65
CA ASN A 81 -2.33 22.49 2.27
C ASN A 81 -1.94 21.17 1.61
N TRP A 82 -2.95 20.45 1.11
CA TRP A 82 -2.75 19.15 0.45
C TRP A 82 -2.20 19.27 -0.97
N GLU A 83 -2.39 20.42 -1.62
CA GLU A 83 -1.87 20.65 -2.97
C GLU A 83 -0.35 20.84 -2.94
N GLU A 84 0.15 21.68 -2.03
CA GLU A 84 1.59 21.85 -1.83
C GLU A 84 2.25 20.52 -1.42
N MET A 85 1.60 19.75 -0.56
CA MET A 85 2.07 18.42 -0.19
C MET A 85 2.23 17.52 -1.42
N ARG A 86 1.26 17.56 -2.35
CA ARG A 86 1.33 16.77 -3.58
C ARG A 86 2.55 17.16 -4.40
N THR A 87 2.78 18.46 -4.63
CA THR A 87 3.95 18.94 -5.36
C THR A 87 5.26 18.51 -4.69
N LYS A 88 5.37 18.66 -3.36
CA LYS A 88 6.56 18.23 -2.62
C LYS A 88 6.78 16.71 -2.72
N MET A 89 5.71 15.93 -2.73
CA MET A 89 5.80 14.48 -2.93
C MET A 89 6.23 14.10 -4.34
N GLU A 90 5.78 14.82 -5.37
CA GLU A 90 6.23 14.59 -6.76
C GLU A 90 7.74 14.84 -6.87
N VAL A 91 8.23 15.95 -6.33
CA VAL A 91 9.68 16.27 -6.29
C VAL A 91 10.47 15.23 -5.50
N LEU A 92 10.03 14.85 -4.29
CA LEU A 92 10.71 13.82 -3.50
C LEU A 92 10.80 12.46 -4.21
N ASN A 93 9.78 12.11 -5.00
CA ASN A 93 9.82 10.89 -5.80
C ASN A 93 10.86 10.97 -6.91
N GLU A 94 10.93 12.11 -7.62
CA GLU A 94 11.91 12.33 -8.67
C GLU A 94 13.35 12.34 -8.13
N GLU A 95 13.58 12.97 -6.98
CA GLU A 95 14.88 12.97 -6.31
C GLU A 95 15.31 11.56 -5.92
N LYS A 96 14.41 10.79 -5.28
CA LYS A 96 14.67 9.38 -4.95
C LYS A 96 14.95 8.56 -6.21
N ASP A 97 14.13 8.69 -7.26
CA ASP A 97 14.33 7.96 -8.52
C ASP A 97 15.70 8.27 -9.14
N GLY A 98 16.14 9.53 -9.10
CA GLY A 98 17.48 9.95 -9.54
C GLY A 98 18.60 9.31 -8.71
N LEU A 99 18.48 9.32 -7.38
CA LEU A 99 19.45 8.67 -6.51
C LEU A 99 19.52 7.15 -6.75
N MET A 100 18.38 6.51 -7.02
CA MET A 100 18.32 5.09 -7.36
C MET A 100 18.97 4.80 -8.73
N PHE A 101 18.85 5.71 -9.70
CA PHE A 101 19.52 5.58 -11.00
C PHE A 101 21.04 5.64 -10.87
N ASP A 102 21.57 6.52 -10.03
CA ASP A 102 23.01 6.71 -9.87
C ASP A 102 23.72 5.51 -9.20
N ILE A 103 22.98 4.71 -8.43
CA ILE A 103 23.55 3.64 -7.59
C ILE A 103 23.27 2.23 -8.13
N LEU A 104 22.16 2.04 -8.85
CA LEU A 104 21.80 0.75 -9.44
C LEU A 104 22.48 0.57 -10.80
N SER A 105 22.77 -0.68 -11.16
CA SER A 105 23.11 -0.98 -12.56
C SER A 105 21.91 -0.76 -13.49
N GLU A 106 22.12 -0.72 -14.80
CA GLU A 106 21.02 -0.57 -15.77
C GLU A 106 19.96 -1.67 -15.63
N GLU A 107 20.39 -2.91 -15.43
CA GLU A 107 19.47 -4.06 -15.25
C GLU A 107 18.69 -3.96 -13.93
N GLN A 108 19.37 -3.57 -12.84
CA GLN A 108 18.75 -3.39 -11.53
C GLN A 108 17.76 -2.21 -11.54
N TYR A 109 18.13 -1.11 -12.20
CA TYR A 109 17.29 0.07 -12.35
C TYR A 109 16.04 -0.23 -13.18
N ALA A 110 16.14 -1.05 -14.23
CA ALA A 110 14.97 -1.48 -14.99
C ALA A 110 13.93 -2.22 -14.11
N ILE A 111 14.40 -3.08 -13.19
CA ILE A 111 13.52 -3.77 -12.21
C ILE A 111 12.86 -2.76 -11.26
N TYR A 112 13.63 -1.78 -10.79
CA TYR A 112 13.13 -0.70 -9.95
C TYR A 112 12.06 0.14 -10.68
N GLU A 113 12.33 0.56 -11.92
CA GLU A 113 11.43 1.37 -12.74
C GLU A 113 10.13 0.63 -13.07
N GLU A 114 10.19 -0.67 -13.38
CA GLU A 114 8.99 -1.48 -13.60
C GLU A 114 8.11 -1.50 -12.34
N MET A 115 8.73 -1.67 -11.17
CA MET A 115 8.03 -1.68 -9.89
C MET A 115 7.30 -0.34 -9.63
N THR A 116 7.97 0.79 -9.84
CA THR A 116 7.39 2.12 -9.57
C THR A 116 6.37 2.53 -10.64
N THR A 117 6.61 2.21 -11.91
CA THR A 117 5.71 2.53 -13.03
C THR A 117 4.41 1.73 -12.95
N ALA A 118 4.48 0.41 -12.72
CA ALA A 118 3.29 -0.41 -12.54
C ALA A 118 2.41 0.10 -11.38
N GLN A 119 3.03 0.63 -10.33
CA GLN A 119 2.32 1.26 -9.22
C GLN A 119 1.63 2.57 -9.65
N ARG A 120 2.33 3.44 -10.40
CA ARG A 120 1.77 4.70 -10.93
C ARG A 120 0.60 4.43 -11.88
N GLU A 121 0.70 3.45 -12.76
CA GLU A 121 -0.37 3.10 -13.71
C GLU A 121 -1.62 2.58 -12.99
N ARG A 122 -1.46 1.65 -12.03
CA ARG A 122 -2.57 1.18 -11.20
C ARG A 122 -3.26 2.32 -10.44
N MET A 123 -2.51 3.34 -10.01
CA MET A 123 -3.10 4.53 -9.39
C MET A 123 -3.88 5.38 -10.39
N LYS A 124 -3.34 5.58 -11.61
CA LYS A 124 -4.02 6.30 -12.69
C LYS A 124 -5.31 5.61 -13.11
N GLU A 125 -5.29 4.28 -13.30
CA GLU A 125 -6.49 3.49 -13.60
C GLU A 125 -7.57 3.64 -12.52
N ARG A 126 -7.18 3.55 -11.25
CA ARG A 126 -8.11 3.74 -10.12
C ARG A 126 -8.68 5.15 -10.02
N GLN A 127 -7.94 6.17 -10.47
CA GLN A 127 -8.45 7.53 -10.55
C GLN A 127 -9.35 7.75 -11.77
N GLY A 128 -8.99 7.19 -12.93
CA GLY A 128 -9.77 7.30 -14.17
C GLY A 128 -11.09 6.54 -14.14
N ASN A 129 -11.16 5.43 -13.39
CA ASN A 129 -12.38 4.62 -13.27
C ASN A 129 -13.32 5.07 -12.13
N ARG A 130 -12.98 6.13 -11.40
CA ARG A 130 -13.90 6.75 -10.41
C ARG A 130 -14.86 7.67 -11.16
N LYS A 131 -16.14 7.27 -11.24
CA LYS A 131 -17.21 8.17 -11.71
C LYS A 131 -17.25 9.42 -10.79
N PRO A 132 -17.40 10.64 -11.32
CA PRO A 132 -17.54 11.83 -10.49
C PRO A 132 -18.81 11.70 -9.64
N GLY A 133 -18.66 11.58 -8.31
CA GLY A 133 -19.79 11.65 -7.37
C GLY A 133 -19.92 10.53 -6.34
N GLU A 134 -19.16 9.43 -6.44
CA GLU A 134 -19.14 8.41 -5.38
C GLU A 134 -18.06 8.74 -4.35
N GLY A 135 -18.45 9.49 -3.32
CA GLY A 135 -17.67 9.60 -2.09
C GLY A 135 -17.56 8.23 -1.38
N PRO A 136 -16.66 8.09 -0.39
CA PRO A 136 -16.58 6.86 0.39
C PRO A 136 -17.93 6.60 1.08
N GLN A 137 -18.53 5.44 0.79
CA GLN A 137 -19.66 4.91 1.56
C GLN A 137 -19.19 4.51 2.96
#